data_AF-A0A1X7IVX4-F1
#
_entry.id   AF-A0A1X7IVX4-F1
#
_cell.length_a   1.000
_cell.length_b   1.000
_cell.length_c   1.000
_cell.angle_alpha   90.00
_cell.angle_beta   90.00
_cell.angle_gamma   90.00
#
_symmetry.space_group_name_H-M   'P 1'
#
loop_
_entity.id
_entity.type
_entity.pdbx_description
1 polymer ?
#
loop_
_entity_poly.entity_id
_entity_poly.type
_entity_poly.pdbx_seq_one_letter_code
_entity_poly.pdbx_strand_id
1 'polypeptide(L)'
;MSTALLQELYQEVRRIYIAGSELAVEDFRLKRLQPSFEKLGERAPVFKRIGECIQELISRESQVSQSSAEKLQDLGLLLSSVLKTLGTTGDQGECRDIENIPHSLTTHLSYRKLALVQEALTTTGSGRYEVVKDAYEAGMFHDLRLLPYAIRALSDPYSEIAELAEKSILPSYGEEIIPHLKTSFEACGGKVQARTLGAIAAIGGKGVSELLIEAAHSGSDDVKVVAIRHLGAYDQYDEELFGFAAAKKKALREAAYDALSQRGSDQAIERIYEAFSGKDMETALTAVQQCDSPKLTDMIVEGLNSELKLAEELKGDKKKSDQLWQRVQYFLRALYDKQSPALEELFSGIIDQYTHYMKYGWLELYDQAAIYIEENMSADGLSKLQALEKANPRYMPHAFRMSHAYLTPAELYERYAPILSNKANTLSAKDAQKFKESLIETIQDMIYSREYAAYSLPDLTIQNEIWLSSVIIPPANLLADKWDERWLDVFVEAQAFDLVCAFARPGHKGAEHLLLSRAHMPPKRVTDFASKLLQGLIRVGVQEEQCAEILIGLLESKNCDLFDKLLVDYMKKLAPEYLDQLIAVQSKSSMYSTNLLLQHIINHLEMKHKEETTA
;
A
#
# COMPACT_ATOMS: atom_id res chain seq x y z
N MET A 1 19.71 67.31 5.54
CA MET A 1 21.07 67.81 5.82
C MET A 1 21.62 67.46 7.22
N SER A 2 20.86 66.84 8.13
CA SER A 2 21.37 66.43 9.47
C SER A 2 21.88 64.98 9.56
N THR A 3 21.49 64.11 8.62
CA THR A 3 21.79 62.66 8.67
C THR A 3 23.26 62.34 8.41
N ALA A 4 23.91 63.01 7.46
CA ALA A 4 25.33 62.80 7.17
C ALA A 4 26.22 63.18 8.37
N LEU A 5 25.90 64.26 9.07
CA LEU A 5 26.64 64.71 10.25
C LEU A 5 26.46 63.74 11.44
N LEU A 6 25.25 63.20 11.64
CA LEU A 6 24.99 62.16 12.64
C LEU A 6 25.75 60.86 12.31
N GLN A 7 25.84 60.49 11.04
CA GLN A 7 26.62 59.33 10.60
C GLN A 7 28.13 59.53 10.80
N GLU A 8 28.65 60.71 10.49
CA GLU A 8 30.05 61.06 10.73
C GLU A 8 30.38 61.02 12.23
N LEU A 9 29.53 61.61 13.09
CA LEU A 9 29.68 61.50 14.53
C LEU A 9 29.62 60.04 15.01
N TYR A 10 28.73 59.21 14.43
CA TYR A 10 28.61 57.80 14.80
C TYR A 10 29.87 57.02 14.47
N GLN A 11 30.52 57.31 13.33
CA GLN A 11 31.80 56.72 12.98
C GLN A 11 32.91 57.13 13.97
N GLU A 12 32.95 58.40 14.37
CA GLU A 12 33.96 58.87 15.33
C GLU A 12 33.74 58.32 16.75
N VAL A 13 32.49 58.26 17.22
CA VAL A 13 32.14 57.60 18.48
C VAL A 13 32.54 56.13 18.45
N ARG A 14 32.23 55.41 17.37
CA ARG A 14 32.64 54.00 17.19
C ARG A 14 34.16 53.83 17.18
N ARG A 15 34.90 54.75 16.55
CA ARG A 15 36.36 54.73 16.59
C ARG A 15 36.88 54.85 18.02
N ILE A 16 36.31 55.75 18.82
CA ILE A 16 36.74 55.96 20.21
C ILE A 16 36.39 54.76 21.09
N TYR A 17 35.25 54.10 20.87
CA TYR A 17 34.94 52.82 21.54
C TYR A 17 36.00 51.75 21.27
N ILE A 18 36.56 51.70 20.06
CA ILE A 18 37.60 50.73 19.69
C ILE A 18 38.96 51.16 20.26
N ALA A 19 39.30 52.44 20.20
CA ALA A 19 40.61 52.96 20.59
C ALA A 19 40.78 53.10 22.11
N GLY A 20 39.68 53.21 22.86
CA GLY A 20 39.65 53.45 24.30
C GLY A 20 39.15 54.85 24.64
N SER A 21 38.29 54.95 25.66
CA SER A 21 37.59 56.19 26.02
C SER A 21 38.51 57.30 26.53
N GLU A 22 39.68 56.96 27.08
CA GLU A 22 40.70 57.95 27.51
C GLU A 22 41.21 58.82 26.37
N LEU A 23 41.21 58.30 25.13
CA LEU A 23 41.64 59.02 23.93
C LEU A 23 40.60 60.03 23.42
N ALA A 24 39.41 60.09 24.03
CA ALA A 24 38.38 61.05 23.67
C ALA A 24 38.72 62.48 24.11
N VAL A 25 39.50 62.60 25.20
CA VAL A 25 39.95 63.89 25.74
C VAL A 25 40.85 64.57 24.71
N GLU A 26 40.54 65.82 24.37
CA GLU A 26 41.25 66.58 23.33
C GLU A 26 41.19 65.98 21.91
N ASP A 27 40.29 65.02 21.62
CA ASP A 27 40.20 64.40 20.30
C ASP A 27 39.87 65.45 19.21
N PHE A 28 40.76 65.57 18.23
CA PHE A 28 40.67 66.57 17.17
C PHE A 28 39.40 66.44 16.32
N ARG A 29 38.93 65.21 16.07
CA ARG A 29 37.80 64.95 15.17
C ARG A 29 36.49 65.28 15.88
N LEU A 30 36.35 64.92 17.15
CA LEU A 30 35.22 65.35 17.98
C LEU A 30 35.19 66.88 18.16
N LYS A 31 36.35 67.52 18.42
CA LYS A 31 36.47 68.99 18.48
C LYS A 31 36.01 69.68 17.21
N ARG A 32 36.32 69.10 16.04
CA ARG A 32 35.87 69.62 14.74
C ARG A 32 34.35 69.51 14.56
N LEU A 33 33.74 68.44 15.06
CA LEU A 33 32.28 68.20 14.93
C LEU A 33 31.46 69.00 15.94
N GLN A 34 32.01 69.30 17.13
CA GLN A 34 31.30 69.92 18.25
C GLN A 34 30.56 71.23 17.88
N PRO A 35 31.16 72.22 17.19
CA PRO A 35 30.48 73.48 16.86
C PRO A 35 29.30 73.30 15.90
N SER A 36 29.36 72.25 15.05
CA SER A 36 28.28 71.93 14.12
C SER A 36 27.05 71.42 14.87
N PHE A 37 27.24 70.64 15.94
CA PHE A 37 26.16 70.17 16.79
C PHE A 37 25.62 71.25 17.73
N GLU A 38 26.44 72.19 18.21
CA GLU A 38 25.95 73.37 18.94
C GLU A 38 25.01 74.22 18.10
N LYS A 39 25.41 74.53 16.86
CA LYS A 39 24.58 75.32 15.92
C LYS A 39 23.29 74.60 15.54
N LEU A 40 23.32 73.27 15.39
CA LEU A 40 22.09 72.49 15.21
C LEU A 40 21.24 72.45 16.47
N GLY A 41 21.86 72.55 17.65
CA GLY A 41 21.21 72.62 18.95
C GLY A 41 20.34 73.85 19.16
N GLU A 42 20.64 74.97 18.49
CA GLU A 42 19.76 76.15 18.44
C GLU A 42 18.39 75.83 17.83
N ARG A 43 18.33 74.82 16.95
CA ARG A 43 17.13 74.44 16.19
C ARG A 43 16.38 73.26 16.80
N ALA A 44 17.07 72.35 17.49
CA ALA A 44 16.42 71.24 18.18
C ALA A 44 17.15 70.82 19.47
N PRO A 45 16.42 70.60 20.58
CA PRO A 45 17.01 70.22 21.87
C PRO A 45 17.87 68.95 21.82
N VAL A 46 17.54 67.99 20.94
CA VAL A 46 18.29 66.74 20.82
C VAL A 46 19.70 66.93 20.28
N PHE A 47 19.90 67.84 19.32
CA PHE A 47 21.24 68.18 18.82
C PHE A 47 22.03 69.00 19.83
N LYS A 48 21.35 69.84 20.62
CA LYS A 48 21.96 70.57 21.73
C LYS A 48 22.54 69.58 22.75
N ARG A 49 21.75 68.57 23.13
CA ARG A 49 22.20 67.53 24.07
C ARG A 49 23.36 66.70 23.51
N ILE A 50 23.34 66.36 22.22
CA ILE A 50 24.47 65.69 21.57
C ILE A 50 25.73 66.57 21.62
N GLY A 51 25.62 67.87 21.31
CA GLY A 51 26.73 68.83 21.38
C GLY A 51 27.31 68.97 22.79
N GLU A 52 26.45 69.04 23.80
CA GLU A 52 26.84 69.03 25.22
C GLU A 52 27.61 67.75 25.59
N CYS A 53 27.10 66.57 25.21
CA CYS A 53 27.78 65.30 25.48
C CYS A 53 29.15 65.19 24.76
N ILE A 54 29.28 65.73 23.53
CA ILE A 54 30.57 65.82 22.84
C ILE A 54 31.52 66.71 23.66
N GLN A 55 31.05 67.89 24.09
CA GLN A 55 31.85 68.84 24.86
C GLN A 55 32.30 68.25 26.20
N GLU A 56 31.42 67.57 26.93
CA GLU A 56 31.72 66.90 28.20
C GLU A 56 32.74 65.76 28.04
N LEU A 57 32.70 65.07 26.90
CA LEU A 57 33.59 63.95 26.57
C LEU A 57 35.01 64.42 26.22
N ILE A 58 35.16 65.54 25.49
CA ILE A 58 36.47 66.06 25.08
C ILE A 58 37.17 66.91 26.15
N SER A 59 36.42 67.42 27.14
CA SER A 59 36.92 68.37 28.14
C SER A 59 37.69 67.68 29.28
N ARG A 60 38.90 68.20 29.60
CA ARG A 60 39.74 67.72 30.72
C ARG A 60 39.13 68.01 32.10
N GLU A 61 38.47 69.15 32.24
CA GLU A 61 37.93 69.66 33.51
C GLU A 61 36.71 68.88 34.00
N SER A 62 36.05 68.15 33.10
CA SER A 62 34.79 67.47 33.38
C SER A 62 34.96 66.07 33.99
N GLN A 63 36.18 65.61 34.27
CA GLN A 63 36.45 64.26 34.82
C GLN A 63 36.21 64.10 36.33
N VAL A 64 35.73 65.15 37.01
CA VAL A 64 35.52 65.13 38.46
C VAL A 64 34.28 64.32 38.87
N SER A 65 33.29 64.17 37.98
CA SER A 65 31.98 63.58 38.32
C SER A 65 31.62 62.31 37.55
N GLN A 66 32.21 62.07 36.37
CA GLN A 66 31.97 60.91 35.52
C GLN A 66 33.24 60.53 34.76
N SER A 67 33.46 59.23 34.58
CA SER A 67 34.56 58.68 33.80
C SER A 67 34.41 58.98 32.30
N SER A 68 35.52 58.93 31.54
CA SER A 68 35.48 59.08 30.07
C SER A 68 34.64 57.99 29.39
N ALA A 69 34.61 56.79 29.97
CA ALA A 69 33.82 55.66 29.47
C ALA A 69 32.32 55.93 29.58
N GLU A 70 31.84 56.44 30.73
CA GLU A 70 30.42 56.77 30.94
C GLU A 70 29.94 57.84 29.98
N LYS A 71 30.74 58.89 29.74
CA LYS A 71 30.37 59.96 28.80
C LYS A 71 30.35 59.51 27.35
N LEU A 72 31.28 58.64 26.96
CA LEU A 72 31.27 58.01 25.64
C LEU A 72 30.02 57.12 25.49
N GLN A 73 29.63 56.44 26.57
CA GLN A 73 28.40 55.67 26.64
C GLN A 73 27.16 56.53 26.46
N ASP A 74 27.04 57.63 27.19
CA ASP A 74 25.91 58.55 27.10
C ASP A 74 25.77 59.16 25.70
N LEU A 75 26.88 59.62 25.10
CA LEU A 75 26.89 60.12 23.73
C LEU A 75 26.49 59.03 22.72
N GLY A 76 27.04 57.83 22.85
CA GLY A 76 26.75 56.71 21.96
C GLY A 76 25.30 56.25 22.02
N LEU A 77 24.71 56.18 23.22
CA LEU A 77 23.31 55.81 23.43
C LEU A 77 22.35 56.85 22.86
N LEU A 78 22.59 58.13 23.13
CA LEU A 78 21.77 59.22 22.61
C LEU A 78 21.82 59.24 21.08
N LEU A 79 23.02 59.19 20.50
CA LEU A 79 23.22 59.18 19.06
C LEU A 79 22.55 57.98 18.38
N SER A 80 22.70 56.78 18.94
CA SER A 80 22.06 55.58 18.41
C SER A 80 20.54 55.67 18.45
N SER A 81 19.98 56.27 19.51
CA SER A 81 18.54 56.45 19.65
C SER A 81 18.00 57.39 18.57
N VAL A 82 18.68 58.52 18.34
CA VAL A 82 18.33 59.47 17.27
C VAL A 82 18.38 58.79 15.91
N LEU A 83 19.46 58.08 15.59
CA LEU A 83 19.60 57.38 14.31
C LEU A 83 18.49 56.34 14.08
N LYS A 84 18.10 55.58 15.11
CA LYS A 84 17.00 54.61 15.03
C LYS A 84 15.65 55.26 14.76
N THR A 85 15.37 56.41 15.37
CA THR A 85 14.11 57.16 15.14
C THR A 85 14.02 57.80 13.75
N LEU A 86 15.15 57.99 13.07
CA LEU A 86 15.19 58.50 11.69
C LEU A 86 15.09 57.38 10.63
N GLY A 87 15.07 56.12 11.05
CA GLY A 87 14.84 54.99 10.16
C GLY A 87 13.40 54.98 9.67
N THR A 88 13.19 55.14 8.37
CA THR A 88 11.89 54.90 7.74
C THR A 88 11.74 53.41 7.47
N THR A 89 10.78 52.75 8.14
CA THR A 89 10.38 51.37 7.83
C THR A 89 8.92 51.36 7.41
N GLY A 90 8.65 51.03 6.15
CA GLY A 90 7.31 50.95 5.57
C GLY A 90 7.31 51.39 4.11
N ASP A 91 6.67 50.61 3.24
CA ASP A 91 6.38 51.01 1.86
C ASP A 91 5.25 52.05 1.82
N GLN A 92 5.26 52.92 0.82
CA GLN A 92 4.19 53.89 0.58
C GLN A 92 2.95 53.16 0.03
N GLY A 93 1.83 53.17 0.74
CA GLY A 93 0.57 52.56 0.27
C GLY A 93 -0.58 52.61 1.28
N GLU A 94 -1.80 52.34 0.82
CA GLU A 94 -2.97 52.17 1.70
C GLU A 94 -2.91 50.82 2.41
N CYS A 95 -3.17 50.82 3.72
CA CYS A 95 -3.33 49.58 4.48
C CYS A 95 -4.55 48.83 3.97
N ARG A 96 -4.40 47.54 3.66
CA ARG A 96 -5.50 46.64 3.34
C ARG A 96 -5.61 45.58 4.41
N ASP A 97 -6.83 45.14 4.67
CA ASP A 97 -7.05 43.97 5.51
C ASP A 97 -6.45 42.74 4.84
N ILE A 98 -5.76 41.92 5.64
CA ILE A 98 -5.21 40.66 5.18
C ILE A 98 -6.36 39.66 5.18
N GLU A 99 -6.70 39.12 4.00
CA GLU A 99 -7.59 37.98 3.91
C GLU A 99 -6.99 36.82 4.72
N ASN A 100 -7.70 36.42 5.78
CA ASN A 100 -7.27 35.34 6.67
C ASN A 100 -8.27 34.18 6.54
N ILE A 101 -7.73 33.00 6.26
CA ILE A 101 -8.45 31.74 6.31
C ILE A 101 -7.99 31.03 7.60
N PRO A 102 -8.83 31.00 8.67
CA PRO A 102 -8.43 30.40 9.94
C PRO A 102 -8.26 28.88 9.78
N HIS A 103 -7.26 28.31 10.47
CA HIS A 103 -6.97 26.88 10.43
C HIS A 103 -6.61 26.35 11.82
N SER A 104 -7.01 25.12 12.12
CA SER A 104 -6.69 24.35 13.34
C SER A 104 -5.32 23.64 13.32
N LEU A 105 -4.57 23.73 12.21
CA LEU A 105 -3.25 23.10 12.08
C LEU A 105 -2.22 23.67 13.07
N THR A 106 -1.26 22.82 13.43
CA THR A 106 -0.22 23.17 14.41
C THR A 106 1.14 23.37 13.74
N THR A 107 2.16 23.74 14.51
CA THR A 107 3.56 23.89 14.03
C THR A 107 4.58 23.28 15.01
N HIS A 108 4.22 22.19 15.69
CA HIS A 108 5.02 21.61 16.77
C HIS A 108 6.24 20.79 16.32
N LEU A 109 6.31 20.39 15.05
CA LEU A 109 7.40 19.53 14.57
C LEU A 109 8.71 20.31 14.38
N SER A 110 9.84 19.66 14.67
CA SER A 110 11.15 20.23 14.38
C SER A 110 11.39 20.34 12.87
N TYR A 111 12.09 21.39 12.43
CA TYR A 111 12.43 21.56 11.01
C TYR A 111 13.17 20.35 10.42
N ARG A 112 14.06 19.69 11.19
CA ARG A 112 14.80 18.51 10.72
C ARG A 112 13.88 17.38 10.25
N LYS A 113 12.74 17.17 10.92
CA LYS A 113 11.74 16.17 10.50
C LYS A 113 11.00 16.62 9.25
N LEU A 114 10.60 17.89 9.19
CA LEU A 114 9.88 18.44 8.03
C LEU A 114 10.73 18.52 6.78
N ALA A 115 12.03 18.82 6.90
CA ALA A 115 12.95 19.01 5.79
C ALA A 115 13.01 17.77 4.88
N LEU A 116 13.00 16.56 5.46
CA LEU A 116 12.99 15.31 4.70
C LEU A 116 11.72 15.15 3.85
N VAL A 117 10.55 15.50 4.43
CA VAL A 117 9.27 15.43 3.73
C VAL A 117 9.17 16.52 2.66
N GLN A 118 9.63 17.73 2.97
CA GLN A 118 9.70 18.82 2.00
C GLN A 118 10.61 18.49 0.83
N GLU A 119 11.79 17.91 1.08
CA GLU A 119 12.69 17.44 0.04
C GLU A 119 12.04 16.37 -0.82
N ALA A 120 11.39 15.37 -0.21
CA ALA A 120 10.68 14.33 -0.93
C ALA A 120 9.54 14.88 -1.83
N LEU A 121 8.84 15.92 -1.40
CA LEU A 121 7.74 16.56 -2.15
C LEU A 121 8.18 17.64 -3.16
N THR A 122 9.46 18.03 -3.15
CA THR A 122 9.96 19.09 -4.05
C THR A 122 11.03 18.62 -5.03
N THR A 123 11.65 17.48 -4.77
CA THR A 123 12.72 16.91 -5.61
C THR A 123 12.22 15.70 -6.42
N THR A 124 13.07 15.23 -7.31
CA THR A 124 12.87 13.99 -8.06
C THR A 124 13.93 12.96 -7.63
N GLY A 125 13.59 11.68 -7.66
CA GLY A 125 14.47 10.61 -7.19
C GLY A 125 13.69 9.37 -6.74
N SER A 126 14.40 8.25 -6.58
CA SER A 126 13.87 7.01 -6.01
C SER A 126 13.73 7.12 -4.49
N GLY A 127 12.83 6.32 -3.90
CA GLY A 127 12.62 6.25 -2.44
C GLY A 127 11.77 7.38 -1.83
N ARG A 128 11.34 8.37 -2.61
CA ARG A 128 10.50 9.49 -2.11
C ARG A 128 9.13 9.02 -1.64
N TYR A 129 8.53 8.03 -2.31
CA TYR A 129 7.20 7.54 -1.98
C TYR A 129 7.11 7.05 -0.53
N GLU A 130 8.06 6.20 -0.10
CA GLU A 130 8.10 5.70 1.28
C GLU A 130 8.25 6.84 2.29
N VAL A 131 9.11 7.84 2.02
CA VAL A 131 9.25 9.01 2.91
C VAL A 131 7.94 9.78 3.07
N VAL A 132 7.19 9.98 1.99
CA VAL A 132 5.91 10.70 2.02
C VAL A 132 4.83 9.86 2.71
N LYS A 133 4.80 8.56 2.46
CA LYS A 133 3.87 7.61 3.06
C LYS A 133 4.09 7.49 4.57
N ASP A 134 5.32 7.26 5.01
CA ASP A 134 5.70 7.18 6.43
C ASP A 134 5.34 8.49 7.16
N ALA A 135 5.56 9.64 6.52
CA ALA A 135 5.19 10.94 7.08
C ALA A 135 3.68 11.10 7.25
N TYR A 136 2.88 10.59 6.31
CA TYR A 136 1.43 10.55 6.40
C TYR A 136 0.95 9.64 7.53
N GLU A 137 1.47 8.41 7.60
CA GLU A 137 1.13 7.44 8.67
C GLU A 137 1.54 7.95 10.06
N ALA A 138 2.64 8.70 10.15
CA ALA A 138 3.09 9.37 11.38
C ALA A 138 2.30 10.66 11.71
N GLY A 139 1.28 11.01 10.91
CA GLY A 139 0.42 12.18 11.14
C GLY A 139 1.10 13.53 10.91
N MET A 140 2.25 13.58 10.22
CA MET A 140 3.06 14.80 10.10
C MET A 140 2.37 15.91 9.30
N PHE A 141 1.43 15.59 8.43
CA PHE A 141 0.66 16.57 7.65
C PHE A 141 -0.30 17.41 8.49
N HIS A 142 -0.45 17.16 9.80
CA HIS A 142 -1.10 18.10 10.72
C HIS A 142 -0.24 19.33 11.07
N ASP A 143 0.98 19.43 10.51
CA ASP A 143 1.81 20.62 10.57
C ASP A 143 1.51 21.55 9.39
N LEU A 144 1.07 22.78 9.68
CA LEU A 144 0.67 23.79 8.70
C LEU A 144 1.73 24.03 7.60
N ARG A 145 3.01 23.87 7.94
CA ARG A 145 4.11 24.13 6.99
C ARG A 145 4.21 23.08 5.89
N LEU A 146 3.53 21.94 5.99
CA LEU A 146 3.47 20.93 4.94
C LEU A 146 2.29 21.12 3.98
N LEU A 147 1.28 21.90 4.33
CA LEU A 147 0.08 22.10 3.50
C LEU A 147 0.40 22.56 2.06
N PRO A 148 1.26 23.58 1.81
CA PRO A 148 1.59 23.99 0.44
C PRO A 148 2.27 22.88 -0.37
N TYR A 149 3.06 22.02 0.29
CA TYR A 149 3.74 20.91 -0.35
C TYR A 149 2.77 19.76 -0.64
N ALA A 150 1.79 19.51 0.24
CA ALA A 150 0.73 18.54 0.00
C ALA A 150 -0.15 18.95 -1.19
N ILE A 151 -0.52 20.23 -1.32
CA ILE A 151 -1.27 20.74 -2.49
C ILE A 151 -0.41 20.60 -3.75
N ARG A 152 0.87 20.98 -3.70
CA ARG A 152 1.80 20.82 -4.83
C ARG A 152 1.93 19.36 -5.27
N ALA A 153 1.85 18.40 -4.35
CA ALA A 153 2.00 16.98 -4.63
C ALA A 153 0.96 16.43 -5.63
N LEU A 154 -0.19 17.10 -5.81
CA LEU A 154 -1.15 16.79 -6.88
C LEU A 154 -0.54 16.85 -8.28
N SER A 155 0.53 17.64 -8.44
CA SER A 155 1.30 17.80 -9.67
C SER A 155 2.59 16.95 -9.72
N ASP A 156 2.81 16.04 -8.77
CA ASP A 156 4.02 15.21 -8.75
C ASP A 156 4.11 14.34 -10.03
N PRO A 157 5.29 14.22 -10.66
CA PRO A 157 5.49 13.36 -11.82
C PRO A 157 5.29 11.88 -11.51
N TYR A 158 5.45 11.47 -10.25
CA TYR A 158 5.20 10.11 -9.80
C TYR A 158 3.74 9.95 -9.40
N SER A 159 2.99 9.17 -10.18
CA SER A 159 1.53 9.06 -10.04
C SER A 159 1.10 8.58 -8.65
N GLU A 160 1.87 7.71 -8.02
CA GLU A 160 1.58 7.16 -6.69
C GLU A 160 1.64 8.23 -5.59
N ILE A 161 2.55 9.21 -5.69
CA ILE A 161 2.61 10.35 -4.75
C ILE A 161 1.42 11.28 -4.99
N ALA A 162 1.10 11.57 -6.25
CA ALA A 162 -0.02 12.44 -6.57
C ALA A 162 -1.37 11.82 -6.17
N GLU A 163 -1.52 10.51 -6.32
CA GLU A 163 -2.69 9.76 -5.87
C GLU A 163 -2.78 9.71 -4.34
N LEU A 164 -1.66 9.48 -3.63
CA LEU A 164 -1.61 9.55 -2.17
C LEU A 164 -1.98 10.95 -1.66
N ALA A 165 -1.55 12.00 -2.38
CA ALA A 165 -1.93 13.38 -2.08
C ALA A 165 -3.43 13.62 -2.22
N GLU A 166 -4.01 13.21 -3.34
CA GLU A 166 -5.43 13.37 -3.67
C GLU A 166 -6.35 12.56 -2.74
N LYS A 167 -6.05 11.27 -2.53
CA LYS A 167 -6.96 10.32 -1.86
C LYS A 167 -6.79 10.25 -0.35
N SER A 168 -5.67 10.70 0.21
CA SER A 168 -5.35 10.47 1.63
C SER A 168 -4.82 11.72 2.33
N ILE A 169 -3.73 12.31 1.83
CA ILE A 169 -3.10 13.44 2.53
C ILE A 169 -4.02 14.66 2.56
N LEU A 170 -4.54 15.12 1.41
CA LEU A 170 -5.43 16.29 1.39
C LEU A 170 -6.74 16.06 2.16
N PRO A 171 -7.44 14.92 2.01
CA PRO A 171 -8.59 14.61 2.83
C PRO A 171 -8.35 14.64 4.33
N SER A 172 -7.13 14.30 4.81
CA SER A 172 -6.80 14.31 6.23
C SER A 172 -6.81 15.71 6.88
N TYR A 173 -6.74 16.78 6.09
CA TYR A 173 -6.86 18.15 6.61
C TYR A 173 -8.30 18.59 6.87
N GLY A 174 -9.30 17.87 6.32
CA GLY A 174 -10.71 18.22 6.45
C GLY A 174 -11.16 19.46 5.66
N GLU A 175 -12.37 19.94 5.94
CA GLU A 175 -13.04 21.02 5.18
C GLU A 175 -12.29 22.36 5.18
N GLU A 176 -11.42 22.58 6.17
CA GLU A 176 -10.65 23.82 6.35
C GLU A 176 -9.74 24.14 5.15
N ILE A 177 -9.32 23.15 4.37
CA ILE A 177 -8.45 23.36 3.20
C ILE A 177 -9.20 23.63 1.89
N ILE A 178 -10.54 23.47 1.86
CA ILE A 178 -11.33 23.67 0.64
C ILE A 178 -11.12 25.06 0.02
N PRO A 179 -11.11 26.18 0.79
CA PRO A 179 -10.84 27.49 0.23
C PRO A 179 -9.48 27.56 -0.49
N HIS A 180 -8.43 26.95 0.08
CA HIS A 180 -7.10 26.90 -0.51
C HIS A 180 -7.07 26.09 -1.82
N LEU A 181 -7.74 24.94 -1.85
CA LEU A 181 -7.86 24.14 -3.07
C LEU A 181 -8.64 24.90 -4.15
N LYS A 182 -9.74 25.58 -3.78
CA LYS A 182 -10.54 26.41 -4.71
C LYS A 182 -9.73 27.56 -5.30
N THR A 183 -8.83 28.20 -4.54
CA THR A 183 -7.95 29.26 -5.08
C THR A 183 -7.06 28.75 -6.20
N SER A 184 -6.63 27.48 -6.13
CA SER A 184 -5.77 26.85 -7.15
C SER A 184 -6.55 26.13 -8.26
N PHE A 185 -7.88 26.05 -8.15
CA PHE A 185 -8.71 25.25 -9.04
C PHE A 185 -9.07 25.99 -10.33
N GLU A 186 -8.77 25.36 -11.46
CA GLU A 186 -9.11 25.85 -12.79
C GLU A 186 -9.92 24.79 -13.55
N ALA A 187 -11.21 25.04 -13.78
CA ALA A 187 -12.11 24.07 -14.41
C ALA A 187 -11.64 23.63 -15.81
N CYS A 188 -10.94 24.50 -16.54
CA CYS A 188 -10.41 24.21 -17.89
C CYS A 188 -8.99 23.63 -17.89
N GLY A 189 -8.41 23.32 -16.74
CA GLY A 189 -7.06 22.76 -16.66
C GLY A 189 -7.01 21.24 -16.91
N GLY A 190 -5.81 20.66 -16.88
CA GLY A 190 -5.59 19.23 -17.13
C GLY A 190 -5.72 18.34 -15.89
N LYS A 191 -5.04 17.18 -15.93
CA LYS A 191 -5.02 16.17 -14.86
C LYS A 191 -4.83 16.71 -13.43
N VAL A 192 -3.96 17.71 -13.23
CA VAL A 192 -3.75 18.29 -11.89
C VAL A 192 -5.05 18.89 -11.35
N GLN A 193 -5.80 19.59 -12.19
CA GLN A 193 -7.08 20.20 -11.80
C GLN A 193 -8.18 19.15 -11.58
N ALA A 194 -8.15 18.05 -12.35
CA ALA A 194 -9.01 16.92 -12.09
C ALA A 194 -8.75 16.32 -10.69
N ARG A 195 -7.48 16.17 -10.28
CA ARG A 195 -7.13 15.72 -8.92
C ARG A 195 -7.49 16.74 -7.84
N THR A 196 -7.27 18.04 -8.10
CA THR A 196 -7.71 19.11 -7.20
C THR A 196 -9.22 19.03 -6.96
N LEU A 197 -10.02 18.82 -8.02
CA LEU A 197 -11.46 18.63 -7.91
C LEU A 197 -11.82 17.35 -7.13
N GLY A 198 -11.12 16.25 -7.38
CA GLY A 198 -11.29 14.99 -6.64
C GLY A 198 -11.07 15.16 -5.14
N ALA A 199 -10.00 15.85 -4.75
CA ALA A 199 -9.74 16.20 -3.35
C ALA A 199 -10.85 17.11 -2.76
N ILE A 200 -11.30 18.13 -3.49
CA ILE A 200 -12.41 19.00 -3.06
C ILE A 200 -13.69 18.17 -2.86
N ALA A 201 -14.00 17.26 -3.79
CA ALA A 201 -15.20 16.42 -3.76
C ALA A 201 -15.19 15.44 -2.58
N ALA A 202 -14.03 14.85 -2.27
CA ALA A 202 -13.87 13.92 -1.15
C ALA A 202 -14.06 14.61 0.21
N ILE A 203 -13.73 15.90 0.31
CA ILE A 203 -13.76 16.66 1.56
C ILE A 203 -15.10 17.39 1.76
N GLY A 204 -15.60 18.07 0.72
CA GLY A 204 -16.60 19.13 0.88
C GLY A 204 -18.05 18.69 1.03
N GLY A 205 -18.35 17.40 0.95
CA GLY A 205 -19.70 16.85 1.11
C GLY A 205 -20.75 17.63 0.30
N LYS A 206 -21.91 17.92 0.90
CA LYS A 206 -22.99 18.67 0.23
C LYS A 206 -22.63 20.10 -0.18
N GLY A 207 -21.63 20.72 0.45
CA GLY A 207 -21.26 22.11 0.18
C GLY A 207 -20.55 22.34 -1.15
N VAL A 208 -20.18 21.28 -1.88
CA VAL A 208 -19.45 21.38 -3.17
C VAL A 208 -20.28 20.92 -4.37
N SER A 209 -21.55 20.55 -4.17
CA SER A 209 -22.41 20.01 -5.23
C SER A 209 -22.58 20.97 -6.42
N GLU A 210 -22.73 22.28 -6.16
CA GLU A 210 -22.83 23.32 -7.19
C GLU A 210 -21.55 23.42 -8.04
N LEU A 211 -20.38 23.40 -7.38
CA LEU A 211 -19.09 23.42 -8.07
C LEU A 211 -18.87 22.17 -8.93
N LEU A 212 -19.35 21.00 -8.47
CA LEU A 212 -19.27 19.76 -9.22
C LEU A 212 -20.14 19.78 -10.48
N ILE A 213 -21.39 20.25 -10.38
CA ILE A 213 -22.27 20.29 -11.56
C ILE A 213 -21.77 21.32 -12.58
N GLU A 214 -21.28 22.48 -12.14
CA GLU A 214 -20.64 23.48 -13.02
C GLU A 214 -19.41 22.90 -13.74
N ALA A 215 -18.55 22.19 -13.01
CA ALA A 215 -17.37 21.53 -13.56
C ALA A 215 -17.75 20.42 -14.56
N ALA A 216 -18.82 19.65 -14.30
CA ALA A 216 -19.32 18.62 -15.20
C ALA A 216 -19.84 19.18 -16.54
N HIS A 217 -20.41 20.40 -16.54
CA HIS A 217 -20.86 21.04 -17.77
C HIS A 217 -19.74 21.78 -18.53
N SER A 218 -18.91 22.53 -17.82
CA SER A 218 -18.02 23.54 -18.42
C SER A 218 -16.53 23.20 -18.37
N GLY A 219 -16.12 22.21 -17.58
CA GLY A 219 -14.71 21.84 -17.40
C GLY A 219 -14.06 21.20 -18.63
N SER A 220 -12.75 20.98 -18.53
CA SER A 220 -11.99 20.13 -19.45
C SER A 220 -12.47 18.67 -19.37
N ASP A 221 -12.10 17.83 -20.33
CA ASP A 221 -12.52 16.42 -20.32
C ASP A 221 -12.09 15.68 -19.04
N ASP A 222 -10.86 15.90 -18.58
CA ASP A 222 -10.32 15.28 -17.37
C ASP A 222 -11.11 15.72 -16.13
N VAL A 223 -11.42 17.03 -16.04
CA VAL A 223 -12.18 17.60 -14.92
C VAL A 223 -13.63 17.13 -14.95
N LYS A 224 -14.25 17.05 -16.13
CA LYS A 224 -15.63 16.57 -16.30
C LYS A 224 -15.80 15.13 -15.84
N VAL A 225 -14.86 14.25 -16.19
CA VAL A 225 -14.90 12.84 -15.76
C VAL A 225 -14.93 12.74 -14.24
N VAL A 226 -14.07 13.48 -13.54
CA VAL A 226 -14.04 13.49 -12.07
C VAL A 226 -15.32 14.10 -11.51
N ALA A 227 -15.76 15.23 -12.05
CA ALA A 227 -16.99 15.90 -11.62
C ALA A 227 -18.20 14.96 -11.70
N ILE A 228 -18.42 14.34 -12.86
CA ILE A 228 -19.56 13.43 -13.12
C ILE A 228 -19.55 12.25 -12.15
N ARG A 229 -18.38 11.62 -11.91
CA ARG A 229 -18.27 10.51 -10.95
C ARG A 229 -18.74 10.88 -9.55
N HIS A 230 -18.37 12.08 -9.08
CA HIS A 230 -18.76 12.57 -7.76
C HIS A 230 -20.20 13.10 -7.69
N LEU A 231 -20.82 13.43 -8.82
CA LEU A 231 -22.26 13.76 -8.84
C LEU A 231 -23.14 12.58 -8.42
N GLY A 232 -22.62 11.36 -8.56
CA GLY A 232 -23.23 10.13 -8.05
C GLY A 232 -23.37 10.06 -6.53
N ALA A 233 -23.10 11.13 -5.78
CA ALA A 233 -23.43 11.30 -4.36
C ALA A 233 -24.70 12.16 -4.11
N TYR A 234 -25.29 12.79 -5.14
CA TYR A 234 -26.39 13.75 -4.97
C TYR A 234 -27.61 13.43 -5.86
N ASP A 235 -28.75 13.13 -5.23
CA ASP A 235 -29.98 12.65 -5.90
C ASP A 235 -30.57 13.68 -6.88
N GLN A 236 -30.28 14.97 -6.66
CA GLN A 236 -30.86 16.06 -7.45
C GLN A 236 -30.31 16.17 -8.88
N TYR A 237 -29.26 15.42 -9.23
CA TYR A 237 -28.60 15.50 -10.55
C TYR A 237 -28.83 14.26 -11.44
N ASP A 238 -29.86 13.46 -11.16
CA ASP A 238 -30.15 12.25 -11.92
C ASP A 238 -30.41 12.54 -13.41
N GLU A 239 -31.17 13.60 -13.74
CA GLU A 239 -31.44 14.00 -15.12
C GLU A 239 -30.15 14.35 -15.89
N GLU A 240 -29.23 15.05 -15.24
CA GLU A 240 -27.94 15.42 -15.81
C GLU A 240 -27.04 14.20 -16.00
N LEU A 241 -27.01 13.27 -15.03
CA LEU A 241 -26.30 12.00 -15.17
C LEU A 241 -26.80 11.18 -16.36
N PHE A 242 -28.12 11.12 -16.58
CA PHE A 242 -28.69 10.50 -17.78
C PHE A 242 -28.27 11.21 -19.07
N GLY A 243 -28.20 12.55 -19.05
CA GLY A 243 -27.66 13.34 -20.15
C GLY A 243 -26.18 13.01 -20.45
N PHE A 244 -25.35 12.91 -19.42
CA PHE A 244 -23.93 12.53 -19.57
C PHE A 244 -23.74 11.10 -20.04
N ALA A 245 -24.63 10.18 -19.67
CA ALA A 245 -24.67 8.81 -20.17
C ALA A 245 -25.01 8.71 -21.68
N ALA A 246 -25.40 9.81 -22.34
CA ALA A 246 -25.58 9.92 -23.78
C ALA A 246 -24.48 10.74 -24.48
N ALA A 247 -23.41 11.12 -23.76
CA ALA A 247 -22.34 11.95 -24.30
C ALA A 247 -21.59 11.27 -25.46
N LYS A 248 -21.07 12.07 -26.40
CA LYS A 248 -20.28 11.55 -27.54
C LYS A 248 -18.98 10.88 -27.09
N LYS A 249 -18.34 11.38 -26.04
CA LYS A 249 -17.05 10.88 -25.55
C LYS A 249 -17.24 9.68 -24.62
N LYS A 250 -16.50 8.58 -24.86
CA LYS A 250 -16.57 7.34 -24.07
C LYS A 250 -16.32 7.59 -22.58
N ALA A 251 -15.27 8.34 -22.24
CA ALA A 251 -14.89 8.60 -20.85
C ALA A 251 -15.98 9.32 -20.03
N LEU A 252 -16.78 10.19 -20.66
CA LEU A 252 -17.89 10.88 -19.98
C LEU A 252 -19.08 9.93 -19.74
N ARG A 253 -19.35 9.02 -20.69
CA ARG A 253 -20.38 7.98 -20.50
C ARG A 253 -19.98 7.03 -19.39
N GLU A 254 -18.72 6.58 -19.38
CA GLU A 254 -18.16 5.73 -18.33
C GLU A 254 -18.29 6.37 -16.95
N ALA A 255 -17.88 7.64 -16.81
CA ALA A 255 -18.06 8.40 -15.57
C ALA A 255 -19.53 8.50 -15.13
N ALA A 256 -20.46 8.65 -16.08
CA ALA A 256 -21.88 8.72 -15.79
C ALA A 256 -22.44 7.35 -15.35
N TYR A 257 -22.02 6.26 -15.97
CA TYR A 257 -22.40 4.91 -15.54
C TYR A 257 -21.85 4.59 -14.14
N ASP A 258 -20.59 4.95 -13.86
CA ASP A 258 -19.99 4.83 -12.52
C ASP A 258 -20.81 5.59 -11.49
N ALA A 259 -21.22 6.83 -11.79
CA ALA A 259 -22.05 7.64 -10.91
C ALA A 259 -23.46 7.04 -10.71
N LEU A 260 -24.09 6.56 -11.77
CA LEU A 260 -25.41 5.92 -11.72
C LEU A 260 -25.38 4.60 -10.93
N SER A 261 -24.28 3.85 -10.98
CA SER A 261 -24.14 2.58 -10.24
C SER A 261 -24.23 2.77 -8.73
N GLN A 262 -23.78 3.93 -8.23
CA GLN A 262 -23.87 4.33 -6.82
C GLN A 262 -25.30 4.70 -6.39
N ARG A 263 -26.20 5.02 -7.34
CA ARG A 263 -27.58 5.45 -7.04
C ARG A 263 -28.48 4.26 -6.71
N GLY A 264 -28.35 3.18 -7.47
CA GLY A 264 -29.20 1.98 -7.33
C GLY A 264 -30.69 2.20 -7.59
N SER A 265 -31.10 3.34 -8.17
CA SER A 265 -32.51 3.60 -8.54
C SER A 265 -32.93 2.75 -9.74
N ASP A 266 -34.23 2.47 -9.87
CA ASP A 266 -34.77 1.65 -10.97
C ASP A 266 -34.39 2.20 -12.35
N GLN A 267 -34.44 3.52 -12.53
CA GLN A 267 -34.07 4.18 -13.79
C GLN A 267 -32.56 4.10 -14.06
N ALA A 268 -31.72 4.23 -13.02
CA ALA A 268 -30.28 4.06 -13.16
C ALA A 268 -29.92 2.62 -13.56
N ILE A 269 -30.55 1.64 -12.93
CA ILE A 269 -30.41 0.20 -13.25
C ILE A 269 -30.79 -0.07 -14.70
N GLU A 270 -31.97 0.40 -15.13
CA GLU A 270 -32.44 0.25 -16.51
C GLU A 270 -31.45 0.87 -17.50
N ARG A 271 -30.95 2.08 -17.21
CA ARG A 271 -29.98 2.76 -18.07
C ARG A 271 -28.65 2.03 -18.18
N ILE A 272 -28.13 1.51 -17.07
CA ILE A 272 -26.88 0.73 -17.05
C ILE A 272 -27.07 -0.57 -17.84
N TYR A 273 -28.20 -1.26 -17.66
CA TYR A 273 -28.52 -2.49 -18.40
C TYR A 273 -28.66 -2.25 -19.90
N GLU A 274 -29.33 -1.17 -20.33
CA GLU A 274 -29.41 -0.77 -21.73
C GLU A 274 -28.04 -0.54 -22.35
N ALA A 275 -27.16 0.18 -21.63
CA ALA A 275 -25.80 0.44 -22.08
C ALA A 275 -24.99 -0.86 -22.20
N PHE A 276 -25.11 -1.74 -21.21
CA PHE A 276 -24.44 -3.03 -21.16
C PHE A 276 -24.90 -3.98 -22.28
N SER A 277 -26.20 -4.03 -22.56
CA SER A 277 -26.77 -4.90 -23.59
C SER A 277 -26.47 -4.40 -25.01
N GLY A 278 -26.14 -3.11 -25.16
CA GLY A 278 -25.95 -2.43 -26.43
C GLY A 278 -24.49 -2.33 -26.89
N LYS A 279 -24.15 -1.16 -27.48
CA LYS A 279 -22.81 -0.88 -28.03
C LYS A 279 -21.79 -0.48 -26.97
N ASP A 280 -22.26 -0.07 -25.79
CA ASP A 280 -21.44 0.39 -24.68
C ASP A 280 -21.17 -0.72 -23.65
N MET A 281 -21.31 -2.00 -24.04
CA MET A 281 -21.10 -3.17 -23.18
C MET A 281 -19.80 -3.11 -22.37
N GLU A 282 -18.68 -2.84 -23.04
CA GLU A 282 -17.37 -2.70 -22.39
C GLU A 282 -17.33 -1.47 -21.46
N THR A 283 -17.93 -0.35 -21.89
CA THR A 283 -17.95 0.91 -21.13
C THR A 283 -18.79 0.80 -19.85
N ALA A 284 -19.88 0.03 -19.89
CA ALA A 284 -20.80 -0.15 -18.79
C ALA A 284 -20.40 -1.28 -17.83
N LEU A 285 -19.42 -2.13 -18.21
CA LEU A 285 -19.03 -3.31 -17.43
C LEU A 285 -18.67 -2.96 -15.98
N THR A 286 -17.81 -1.96 -15.77
CA THR A 286 -17.37 -1.54 -14.43
C THR A 286 -18.56 -1.12 -13.56
N ALA A 287 -19.50 -0.36 -14.14
CA ALA A 287 -20.70 0.09 -13.44
C ALA A 287 -21.63 -1.08 -13.07
N VAL A 288 -21.75 -2.09 -13.93
CA VAL A 288 -22.50 -3.32 -13.61
C VAL A 288 -21.85 -4.08 -12.45
N GLN A 289 -20.52 -4.24 -12.48
CA GLN A 289 -19.78 -4.94 -11.42
C GLN A 289 -19.90 -4.22 -10.05
N GLN A 290 -19.89 -2.88 -10.05
CA GLN A 290 -20.00 -2.07 -8.83
C GLN A 290 -21.43 -1.96 -8.29
N CYS A 291 -22.45 -2.18 -9.11
CA CYS A 291 -23.83 -2.06 -8.67
C CYS A 291 -24.28 -3.34 -7.95
N ASP A 292 -24.60 -3.23 -6.67
CA ASP A 292 -25.07 -4.36 -5.84
C ASP A 292 -26.59 -4.56 -5.87
N SER A 293 -27.26 -4.05 -6.90
CA SER A 293 -28.70 -4.24 -7.06
C SER A 293 -29.05 -5.67 -7.47
N PRO A 294 -29.89 -6.40 -6.70
CA PRO A 294 -30.39 -7.72 -7.10
C PRO A 294 -31.16 -7.66 -8.42
N LYS A 295 -31.93 -6.58 -8.66
CA LYS A 295 -32.68 -6.39 -9.90
C LYS A 295 -31.75 -6.31 -11.11
N LEU A 296 -30.65 -5.56 -11.03
CA LEU A 296 -29.68 -5.50 -12.13
C LEU A 296 -29.05 -6.88 -12.34
N THR A 297 -28.66 -7.56 -11.26
CA THR A 297 -28.08 -8.91 -11.33
C THR A 297 -29.00 -9.86 -12.08
N ASP A 298 -30.29 -9.92 -11.71
CA ASP A 298 -31.28 -10.78 -12.36
C ASP A 298 -31.46 -10.45 -13.85
N MET A 299 -31.45 -9.16 -14.23
CA MET A 299 -31.48 -8.74 -15.63
C MET A 299 -30.24 -9.21 -16.40
N ILE A 300 -29.05 -9.15 -15.79
CA ILE A 300 -27.80 -9.63 -16.41
C ILE A 300 -27.81 -11.16 -16.54
N VAL A 301 -28.36 -11.89 -15.57
CA VAL A 301 -28.57 -13.35 -15.64
C VAL A 301 -29.51 -13.71 -16.80
N GLU A 302 -30.64 -13.00 -16.93
CA GLU A 302 -31.58 -13.21 -18.03
C GLU A 302 -30.94 -12.90 -19.40
N GLY A 303 -30.13 -11.84 -19.46
CA GLY A 303 -29.33 -11.48 -20.63
C GLY A 303 -28.34 -12.58 -21.01
N LEU A 304 -27.58 -13.13 -20.04
CA LEU A 304 -26.67 -14.25 -20.27
C LEU A 304 -27.42 -15.48 -20.81
N ASN A 305 -28.54 -15.86 -20.18
CA ASN A 305 -29.36 -16.98 -20.64
C ASN A 305 -29.85 -16.78 -22.08
N SER A 306 -30.20 -15.53 -22.45
CA SER A 306 -30.62 -15.18 -23.80
C SER A 306 -29.47 -15.32 -24.81
N GLU A 307 -28.27 -14.83 -24.50
CA GLU A 307 -27.08 -15.00 -25.36
C GLU A 307 -26.72 -16.49 -25.52
N LEU A 308 -26.82 -17.29 -24.46
CA LEU A 308 -26.56 -18.74 -24.53
C LEU A 308 -27.55 -19.46 -25.45
N LYS A 309 -28.83 -19.08 -25.47
CA LYS A 309 -29.84 -19.64 -26.38
C LYS A 309 -29.56 -19.28 -27.85
N LEU A 310 -29.04 -18.08 -28.13
CA LEU A 310 -28.66 -17.69 -29.49
C LEU A 310 -27.59 -18.62 -30.09
N ALA A 311 -26.76 -19.25 -29.26
CA ALA A 311 -25.74 -20.20 -29.71
C ALA A 311 -26.32 -21.36 -30.54
N GLU A 312 -27.55 -21.79 -30.22
CA GLU A 312 -28.25 -22.87 -30.92
C GLU A 312 -28.63 -22.49 -32.35
N GLU A 313 -28.89 -21.20 -32.59
CA GLU A 313 -29.36 -20.68 -33.87
C GLU A 313 -28.24 -20.43 -34.89
N LEU A 314 -26.98 -20.41 -34.43
CA LEU A 314 -25.82 -20.00 -35.23
C LEU A 314 -25.38 -21.02 -36.30
N LYS A 315 -25.97 -22.22 -36.36
CA LYS A 315 -25.73 -23.27 -37.39
C LYS A 315 -24.25 -23.52 -37.74
N GLY A 316 -23.32 -23.30 -36.80
CA GLY A 316 -21.89 -23.53 -37.00
C GLY A 316 -21.11 -22.41 -37.70
N ASP A 317 -21.66 -21.20 -37.84
CA ASP A 317 -20.89 -20.02 -38.30
C ASP A 317 -19.87 -19.60 -37.22
N LYS A 318 -18.60 -20.00 -37.44
CA LYS A 318 -17.52 -19.75 -36.49
C LYS A 318 -17.35 -18.27 -36.14
N LYS A 319 -17.46 -17.36 -37.12
CA LYS A 319 -17.25 -15.93 -36.88
C LYS A 319 -18.32 -15.36 -35.97
N LYS A 320 -19.58 -15.75 -36.18
CA LYS A 320 -20.69 -15.33 -35.30
C LYS A 320 -20.60 -15.98 -33.92
N SER A 321 -20.15 -17.24 -33.85
CA SER A 321 -19.90 -17.92 -32.59
C SER A 321 -18.82 -17.24 -31.75
N ASP A 322 -17.72 -16.79 -32.38
CA ASP A 322 -16.66 -16.06 -31.69
C ASP A 322 -17.14 -14.69 -31.17
N GLN A 323 -17.98 -13.99 -31.95
CA GLN A 323 -18.60 -12.73 -31.52
C GLN A 323 -19.59 -12.91 -30.36
N LEU A 324 -20.41 -13.97 -30.42
CA LEU A 324 -21.31 -14.34 -29.34
C LEU A 324 -20.53 -14.69 -28.08
N TRP A 325 -19.45 -15.46 -28.22
CA TRP A 325 -18.59 -15.82 -27.10
C TRP A 325 -17.98 -14.59 -26.41
N GLN A 326 -17.50 -13.60 -27.16
CA GLN A 326 -17.05 -12.34 -26.59
C GLN A 326 -18.14 -11.64 -25.75
N ARG A 327 -19.39 -11.66 -26.20
CA ARG A 327 -20.52 -11.12 -25.43
C ARG A 327 -20.75 -11.92 -24.15
N VAL A 328 -20.76 -13.25 -24.24
CA VAL A 328 -20.89 -14.14 -23.07
C VAL A 328 -19.78 -13.86 -22.05
N GLN A 329 -18.54 -13.66 -22.48
CA GLN A 329 -17.43 -13.29 -21.59
C GLN A 329 -17.67 -11.96 -20.85
N TYR A 330 -18.29 -10.97 -21.49
CA TYR A 330 -18.70 -9.75 -20.78
C TYR A 330 -19.76 -10.03 -19.72
N PHE A 331 -20.76 -10.87 -20.00
CA PHE A 331 -21.76 -11.29 -19.01
C PHE A 331 -21.13 -12.05 -17.84
N LEU A 332 -20.21 -12.98 -18.11
CA LEU A 332 -19.50 -13.72 -17.05
C LEU A 332 -18.68 -12.78 -16.17
N ARG A 333 -17.97 -11.81 -16.76
CA ARG A 333 -17.23 -10.78 -16.01
C ARG A 333 -18.16 -9.88 -15.20
N ALA A 334 -19.33 -9.54 -15.74
CA ALA A 334 -20.33 -8.71 -15.06
C ALA A 334 -20.94 -9.42 -13.83
N LEU A 335 -21.09 -10.75 -13.90
CA LEU A 335 -21.63 -11.60 -12.83
C LEU A 335 -20.55 -12.13 -11.87
N TYR A 336 -19.28 -11.79 -12.09
CA TYR A 336 -18.19 -12.18 -11.20
C TYR A 336 -18.45 -11.65 -9.79
N ASP A 337 -18.28 -12.50 -8.77
CA ASP A 337 -18.59 -12.26 -7.35
C ASP A 337 -20.06 -11.88 -7.03
N LYS A 338 -20.99 -11.96 -7.99
CA LYS A 338 -22.43 -11.70 -7.75
C LYS A 338 -23.14 -12.97 -7.33
N GLN A 339 -24.12 -12.84 -6.44
CA GLN A 339 -24.91 -13.96 -5.92
C GLN A 339 -26.40 -13.74 -6.20
N SER A 340 -27.06 -14.72 -6.84
CA SER A 340 -28.51 -14.69 -7.10
C SER A 340 -29.06 -16.11 -7.23
N PRO A 341 -30.28 -16.40 -6.72
CA PRO A 341 -30.96 -17.67 -6.98
C PRO A 341 -31.13 -17.97 -8.47
N ALA A 342 -31.38 -16.93 -9.30
CA ALA A 342 -31.51 -17.10 -10.75
C ALA A 342 -30.18 -17.49 -11.40
N LEU A 343 -29.06 -16.97 -10.89
CA LEU A 343 -27.72 -17.33 -11.36
C LEU A 343 -27.37 -18.77 -10.98
N GLU A 344 -27.72 -19.19 -9.76
CA GLU A 344 -27.54 -20.58 -9.32
C GLU A 344 -28.33 -21.55 -10.18
N GLU A 345 -29.60 -21.25 -10.48
CA GLU A 345 -30.43 -22.06 -11.37
C GLU A 345 -29.82 -22.15 -12.78
N LEU A 346 -29.37 -21.02 -13.33
CA LEU A 346 -28.75 -20.98 -14.65
C LEU A 346 -27.45 -21.80 -14.72
N PHE A 347 -26.52 -21.60 -13.77
CA PHE A 347 -25.26 -22.35 -13.74
C PHE A 347 -25.46 -23.83 -13.45
N SER A 348 -26.40 -24.19 -12.58
CA SER A 348 -26.78 -25.60 -12.37
C SER A 348 -27.30 -26.23 -13.65
N GLY A 349 -28.18 -25.52 -14.38
CA GLY A 349 -28.70 -25.97 -15.68
C GLY A 349 -27.62 -26.12 -16.76
N ILE A 350 -26.62 -25.22 -16.77
CA ILE A 350 -25.46 -25.32 -17.66
C ILE A 350 -24.64 -26.58 -17.38
N ILE A 351 -24.40 -26.90 -16.09
CA ILE A 351 -23.67 -28.10 -15.69
C ILE A 351 -24.43 -29.37 -16.10
N ASP A 352 -25.75 -29.41 -15.88
CA ASP A 352 -26.60 -30.53 -16.29
C ASP A 352 -26.54 -30.78 -17.80
N GLN A 353 -26.31 -29.72 -18.57
CA GLN A 353 -26.20 -29.75 -20.02
C GLN A 353 -24.73 -29.67 -20.48
N TYR A 354 -23.81 -30.31 -19.76
CA TYR A 354 -22.38 -30.27 -20.07
C TYR A 354 -22.03 -30.58 -21.54
N THR A 355 -22.69 -31.55 -22.17
CA THR A 355 -22.39 -31.87 -23.58
C THR A 355 -22.88 -30.79 -24.56
N HIS A 356 -23.82 -29.93 -24.15
CA HIS A 356 -24.46 -28.94 -25.00
C HIS A 356 -23.49 -27.83 -25.42
N TYR A 357 -22.88 -27.11 -24.45
CA TYR A 357 -22.00 -25.97 -24.77
C TYR A 357 -20.56 -26.39 -25.05
N MET A 358 -20.17 -27.61 -24.65
CA MET A 358 -18.84 -28.15 -24.95
C MET A 358 -18.50 -28.21 -26.44
N LYS A 359 -19.50 -28.38 -27.32
CA LYS A 359 -19.28 -28.35 -28.78
C LYS A 359 -18.76 -27.00 -29.29
N TYR A 360 -18.95 -25.91 -28.53
CA TYR A 360 -18.43 -24.57 -28.83
C TYR A 360 -17.07 -24.30 -28.17
N GLY A 361 -16.58 -25.19 -27.29
CA GLY A 361 -15.29 -25.02 -26.61
C GLY A 361 -15.29 -23.96 -25.50
N TRP A 362 -16.46 -23.57 -25.00
CA TRP A 362 -16.65 -22.54 -23.97
C TRP A 362 -16.31 -23.04 -22.56
N LEU A 363 -15.06 -23.46 -22.34
CA LEU A 363 -14.63 -24.01 -21.04
C LEU A 363 -14.77 -22.99 -19.89
N GLU A 364 -14.49 -21.72 -20.14
CA GLU A 364 -14.60 -20.65 -19.14
C GLU A 364 -16.03 -20.52 -18.56
N LEU A 365 -17.07 -20.83 -19.34
CA LEU A 365 -18.46 -20.85 -18.86
C LEU A 365 -18.65 -21.89 -17.75
N TYR A 366 -18.08 -23.08 -17.94
CA TYR A 366 -18.15 -24.16 -16.96
C TYR A 366 -17.18 -23.93 -15.79
N ASP A 367 -16.01 -23.33 -16.04
CA ASP A 367 -15.09 -22.96 -14.96
C ASP A 367 -15.78 -21.99 -13.98
N GLN A 368 -16.44 -20.94 -14.51
CA GLN A 368 -17.19 -19.98 -13.69
C GLN A 368 -18.39 -20.63 -12.98
N ALA A 369 -19.14 -21.49 -13.68
CA ALA A 369 -20.23 -22.25 -13.06
C ALA A 369 -19.73 -23.16 -11.92
N ALA A 370 -18.59 -23.82 -12.10
CA ALA A 370 -18.02 -24.71 -11.08
C ALA A 370 -17.54 -23.94 -9.85
N ILE A 371 -16.88 -22.79 -10.04
CA ILE A 371 -16.47 -21.88 -8.95
C ILE A 371 -17.69 -21.42 -8.17
N TYR A 372 -18.70 -20.89 -8.87
CA TYR A 372 -19.92 -20.38 -8.24
C TYR A 372 -20.66 -21.44 -7.40
N ILE A 373 -20.83 -22.66 -7.96
CA ILE A 373 -21.51 -23.75 -7.27
C ILE A 373 -20.71 -24.26 -6.07
N GLU A 374 -19.37 -24.24 -6.16
CA GLU A 374 -18.51 -24.55 -5.02
C GLU A 374 -18.67 -23.50 -3.90
N GLU A 375 -18.63 -22.21 -4.21
CA GLU A 375 -18.75 -21.12 -3.24
C GLU A 375 -20.09 -21.13 -2.49
N ASN A 376 -21.17 -21.53 -3.17
CA ASN A 376 -22.51 -21.57 -2.57
C ASN A 376 -22.69 -22.71 -1.56
N MET A 377 -21.78 -23.69 -1.53
CA MET A 377 -21.76 -24.78 -0.55
C MET A 377 -23.16 -25.38 -0.34
N SER A 378 -23.69 -26.08 -1.37
CA SER A 378 -24.98 -26.77 -1.30
C SER A 378 -24.86 -28.26 -1.63
N ALA A 379 -25.75 -29.09 -1.05
CA ALA A 379 -25.77 -30.54 -1.29
C ALA A 379 -26.16 -30.91 -2.74
N ASP A 380 -27.02 -30.10 -3.36
CA ASP A 380 -27.30 -30.23 -4.80
C ASP A 380 -26.05 -29.86 -5.62
N GLY A 381 -25.37 -28.77 -5.25
CA GLY A 381 -24.12 -28.33 -5.87
C GLY A 381 -23.03 -29.39 -5.85
N LEU A 382 -22.88 -30.14 -4.75
CA LEU A 382 -22.00 -31.31 -4.70
C LEU A 382 -22.36 -32.33 -5.79
N SER A 383 -23.64 -32.67 -5.91
CA SER A 383 -24.10 -33.65 -6.90
C SER A 383 -23.83 -33.17 -8.33
N LYS A 384 -24.01 -31.87 -8.61
CA LYS A 384 -23.67 -31.25 -9.90
C LYS A 384 -22.18 -31.32 -10.21
N LEU A 385 -21.33 -30.91 -9.27
CA LEU A 385 -19.87 -30.92 -9.46
C LEU A 385 -19.33 -32.34 -9.63
N GLN A 386 -19.89 -33.32 -8.91
CA GLN A 386 -19.54 -34.73 -9.09
C GLN A 386 -19.97 -35.30 -10.45
N ALA A 387 -21.10 -34.83 -11.01
CA ALA A 387 -21.50 -35.18 -12.37
C ALA A 387 -20.56 -34.53 -13.40
N LEU A 388 -20.19 -33.27 -13.17
CA LEU A 388 -19.27 -32.51 -14.01
C LEU A 388 -17.86 -33.11 -14.02
N GLU A 389 -17.35 -33.53 -12.87
CA GLU A 389 -16.09 -34.29 -12.71
C GLU A 389 -16.09 -35.55 -13.58
N LYS A 390 -17.18 -36.35 -13.52
CA LYS A 390 -17.30 -37.58 -14.33
C LYS A 390 -17.31 -37.30 -15.83
N ALA A 391 -17.91 -36.18 -16.22
CA ALA A 391 -17.95 -35.73 -17.61
C ALA A 391 -16.59 -35.17 -18.07
N ASN A 392 -15.86 -34.49 -17.19
CA ASN A 392 -14.54 -33.94 -17.48
C ASN A 392 -13.67 -33.85 -16.21
N PRO A 393 -12.57 -34.64 -16.16
CA PRO A 393 -11.62 -34.65 -15.05
C PRO A 393 -11.06 -33.30 -14.61
N ARG A 394 -11.07 -32.27 -15.48
CA ARG A 394 -10.63 -30.90 -15.15
C ARG A 394 -11.35 -30.33 -13.92
N TYR A 395 -12.62 -30.68 -13.70
CA TYR A 395 -13.43 -30.12 -12.61
C TYR A 395 -13.34 -30.90 -11.30
N MET A 396 -12.49 -31.93 -11.26
CA MET A 396 -12.26 -32.71 -10.04
C MET A 396 -11.85 -31.85 -8.83
N PRO A 397 -10.98 -30.82 -8.94
CA PRO A 397 -10.61 -30.01 -7.78
C PRO A 397 -11.82 -29.42 -7.04
N HIS A 398 -12.81 -28.90 -7.78
CA HIS A 398 -14.06 -28.36 -7.24
C HIS A 398 -14.91 -29.46 -6.58
N ALA A 399 -15.08 -30.59 -7.28
CA ALA A 399 -15.84 -31.72 -6.76
C ALA A 399 -15.20 -32.34 -5.51
N PHE A 400 -13.87 -32.38 -5.44
CA PHE A 400 -13.11 -32.91 -4.31
C PHE A 400 -13.26 -32.01 -3.09
N ARG A 401 -13.06 -30.68 -3.22
CA ARG A 401 -13.21 -29.73 -2.11
C ARG A 401 -14.63 -29.76 -1.54
N MET A 402 -15.63 -29.79 -2.41
CA MET A 402 -17.03 -29.97 -2.00
C MET A 402 -17.27 -31.33 -1.34
N SER A 403 -16.73 -32.41 -1.90
CA SER A 403 -16.85 -33.74 -1.29
C SER A 403 -16.21 -33.80 0.10
N HIS A 404 -15.06 -33.16 0.31
CA HIS A 404 -14.42 -33.07 1.62
C HIS A 404 -15.26 -32.28 2.63
N ALA A 405 -16.05 -31.30 2.18
CA ALA A 405 -16.94 -30.54 3.07
C ALA A 405 -18.20 -31.31 3.48
N TYR A 406 -18.69 -32.22 2.63
CA TYR A 406 -19.99 -32.88 2.81
C TYR A 406 -19.95 -34.36 3.16
N LEU A 407 -18.89 -35.06 2.76
CA LEU A 407 -18.74 -36.50 3.01
C LEU A 407 -18.01 -36.74 4.33
N THR A 408 -18.26 -37.90 4.93
CA THR A 408 -17.41 -38.37 6.03
C THR A 408 -15.99 -38.66 5.53
N PRO A 409 -14.97 -38.61 6.40
CA PRO A 409 -13.59 -38.90 6.00
C PRO A 409 -13.43 -40.26 5.30
N ALA A 410 -14.19 -41.28 5.77
CA ALA A 410 -14.19 -42.61 5.19
C ALA A 410 -14.80 -42.65 3.78
N GLU A 411 -15.94 -41.98 3.57
CA GLU A 411 -16.58 -41.89 2.24
C GLU A 411 -15.70 -41.13 1.24
N LEU A 412 -15.05 -40.05 1.69
CA LEU A 412 -14.10 -39.29 0.88
C LEU A 412 -12.93 -40.19 0.43
N TYR A 413 -12.38 -40.98 1.37
CA TYR A 413 -11.32 -41.95 1.07
C TYR A 413 -11.78 -42.99 0.04
N GLU A 414 -12.91 -43.66 0.26
CA GLU A 414 -13.40 -44.71 -0.65
C GLU A 414 -13.61 -44.19 -2.07
N ARG A 415 -14.01 -42.92 -2.21
CA ARG A 415 -14.23 -42.30 -3.51
C ARG A 415 -12.93 -41.93 -4.22
N TYR A 416 -12.01 -41.25 -3.53
CA TYR A 416 -10.88 -40.59 -4.19
C TYR A 416 -9.53 -41.32 -4.04
N ALA A 417 -9.32 -42.09 -2.98
CA ALA A 417 -8.07 -42.83 -2.79
C ALA A 417 -7.77 -43.84 -3.92
N PRO A 418 -8.76 -44.54 -4.51
CA PRO A 418 -8.50 -45.44 -5.64
C PRO A 418 -7.82 -44.77 -6.83
N ILE A 419 -8.04 -43.47 -7.05
CA ILE A 419 -7.43 -42.69 -8.15
C ILE A 419 -5.90 -42.62 -8.01
N LEU A 420 -5.42 -42.49 -6.78
CA LEU A 420 -3.99 -42.43 -6.48
C LEU A 420 -3.33 -43.82 -6.52
N SER A 421 -4.12 -44.87 -6.34
CA SER A 421 -3.69 -46.26 -6.44
C SER A 421 -3.58 -46.70 -7.90
N ASN A 422 -2.56 -47.47 -8.25
CA ASN A 422 -2.36 -47.96 -9.63
C ASN A 422 -3.40 -49.03 -10.08
N LYS A 423 -4.47 -49.24 -9.31
CA LYS A 423 -5.38 -50.38 -9.41
C LYS A 423 -6.70 -50.08 -10.13
N ALA A 424 -6.97 -48.83 -10.52
CA ALA A 424 -8.36 -48.40 -10.79
C ALA A 424 -8.65 -47.65 -12.10
N ASN A 425 -7.77 -47.59 -13.10
CA ASN A 425 -8.00 -46.66 -14.22
C ASN A 425 -8.45 -47.32 -15.54
N THR A 426 -9.68 -46.97 -15.95
CA THR A 426 -10.25 -47.14 -17.31
C THR A 426 -9.81 -46.03 -18.27
N LEU A 427 -9.09 -45.01 -17.78
CA LEU A 427 -8.55 -43.88 -18.53
C LEU A 427 -7.22 -44.23 -19.22
N SER A 428 -6.83 -43.42 -20.21
CA SER A 428 -5.50 -43.52 -20.81
C SER A 428 -4.41 -43.26 -19.76
N ALA A 429 -3.22 -43.86 -19.91
CA ALA A 429 -2.13 -43.70 -18.94
C ALA A 429 -1.73 -42.22 -18.71
N LYS A 430 -1.83 -41.38 -19.75
CA LYS A 430 -1.52 -39.94 -19.66
C LYS A 430 -2.58 -39.17 -18.87
N ASP A 431 -3.85 -39.47 -19.09
CA ASP A 431 -4.94 -38.78 -18.40
C ASP A 431 -5.05 -39.22 -16.95
N ALA A 432 -4.81 -40.51 -16.67
CA ALA A 432 -4.68 -41.03 -15.32
C ALA A 432 -3.58 -40.32 -14.52
N GLN A 433 -2.41 -40.10 -15.13
CA GLN A 433 -1.30 -39.40 -14.48
C GLN A 433 -1.64 -37.93 -14.18
N LYS A 434 -2.23 -37.20 -15.14
CA LYS A 434 -2.69 -35.81 -14.91
C LYS A 434 -3.73 -35.73 -13.80
N PHE A 435 -4.63 -36.70 -13.75
CA PHE A 435 -5.68 -36.74 -12.74
C PHE A 435 -5.11 -36.97 -11.34
N LYS A 436 -4.12 -37.87 -11.23
CA LYS A 436 -3.35 -38.10 -10.02
C LYS A 436 -2.61 -36.84 -9.56
N GLU A 437 -1.91 -36.16 -10.48
CA GLU A 437 -1.21 -34.90 -10.20
C GLU A 437 -2.17 -33.83 -9.69
N SER A 438 -3.29 -33.63 -10.39
CA SER A 438 -4.31 -32.65 -10.00
C SER A 438 -4.94 -32.94 -8.63
N LEU A 439 -5.18 -34.21 -8.28
CA LEU A 439 -5.71 -34.58 -6.97
C LEU A 439 -4.69 -34.32 -5.86
N ILE A 440 -3.42 -34.65 -6.10
CA ILE A 440 -2.33 -34.37 -5.15
C ILE A 440 -2.21 -32.86 -4.92
N GLU A 441 -2.18 -32.06 -5.99
CA GLU A 441 -2.13 -30.59 -5.91
C GLU A 441 -3.34 -30.03 -5.15
N THR A 442 -4.55 -30.51 -5.47
CA THR A 442 -5.78 -30.07 -4.78
C THR A 442 -5.71 -30.33 -3.27
N ILE A 443 -5.26 -31.52 -2.86
CA ILE A 443 -5.11 -31.85 -1.43
C ILE A 443 -3.99 -31.00 -0.81
N GLN A 444 -2.88 -30.77 -1.53
CA GLN A 444 -1.79 -29.92 -1.04
C GLN A 444 -2.27 -28.49 -0.76
N ASP A 445 -3.03 -27.89 -1.68
CA ASP A 445 -3.59 -26.53 -1.53
C ASP A 445 -4.58 -26.42 -0.35
N MET A 446 -5.28 -27.51 -0.02
CA MET A 446 -6.16 -27.56 1.14
C MET A 446 -5.42 -27.71 2.48
N ILE A 447 -4.20 -28.25 2.44
CA ILE A 447 -3.44 -28.64 3.64
C ILE A 447 -2.36 -27.63 3.97
N TYR A 448 -1.69 -27.09 2.96
CA TYR A 448 -0.58 -26.17 3.15
C TYR A 448 -1.05 -24.73 3.01
N SER A 449 -0.68 -23.91 4.00
CA SER A 449 -0.75 -22.45 3.87
C SER A 449 0.62 -21.83 4.11
N ARG A 450 0.79 -20.58 3.64
CA ARG A 450 2.04 -19.84 3.79
C ARG A 450 1.76 -18.48 4.43
N GLU A 451 2.46 -18.22 5.51
CA GLU A 451 2.44 -16.92 6.20
C GLU A 451 3.76 -16.18 5.98
N TYR A 452 3.70 -14.85 5.92
CA TYR A 452 4.88 -13.99 5.84
C TYR A 452 4.87 -13.04 7.04
N ALA A 453 5.98 -13.01 7.77
CA ALA A 453 6.11 -12.14 8.94
C ALA A 453 7.50 -11.51 9.00
N ALA A 454 7.55 -10.29 9.53
CA ALA A 454 8.79 -9.67 9.93
C ALA A 454 9.40 -10.47 11.10
N TYR A 455 10.68 -10.81 10.96
CA TYR A 455 11.46 -11.54 11.95
C TYR A 455 12.57 -10.65 12.47
N SER A 456 12.60 -10.47 13.79
CA SER A 456 13.57 -9.58 14.44
C SER A 456 14.94 -10.23 14.57
N LEU A 457 15.96 -9.47 14.18
CA LEU A 457 17.39 -9.78 14.28
C LEU A 457 18.08 -8.72 15.16
N PRO A 458 17.80 -8.70 16.48
CA PRO A 458 18.28 -7.64 17.37
C PRO A 458 19.80 -7.60 17.52
N ASP A 459 20.48 -8.70 17.23
CA ASP A 459 21.92 -8.86 17.40
C ASP A 459 22.75 -8.33 16.21
N LEU A 460 22.09 -7.70 15.22
CA LEU A 460 22.73 -7.18 14.00
C LEU A 460 22.65 -5.64 13.94
N THR A 461 23.72 -4.99 13.48
CA THR A 461 23.89 -3.52 13.56
C THR A 461 23.34 -2.73 12.38
N ILE A 462 23.04 -3.39 11.26
CA ILE A 462 22.69 -2.74 9.97
C ILE A 462 21.23 -3.00 9.58
N GLN A 463 20.64 -4.13 10.00
CA GLN A 463 19.29 -4.52 9.63
C GLN A 463 18.66 -5.33 10.78
N ASN A 464 17.63 -4.76 11.41
CA ASN A 464 17.02 -5.34 12.61
C ASN A 464 15.83 -6.25 12.31
N GLU A 465 15.37 -6.30 11.06
CA GLU A 465 14.24 -7.12 10.65
C GLU A 465 14.45 -7.71 9.24
N ILE A 466 13.98 -8.94 9.06
CA ILE A 466 13.92 -9.64 7.77
C ILE A 466 12.56 -10.31 7.60
N TRP A 467 12.03 -10.33 6.39
CA TRP A 467 10.80 -11.05 6.09
C TRP A 467 11.10 -12.54 5.90
N LEU A 468 10.48 -13.38 6.73
CA LEU A 468 10.55 -14.83 6.60
C LEU A 468 9.16 -15.37 6.22
N SER A 469 9.16 -16.45 5.44
CA SER A 469 7.95 -17.23 5.22
C SER A 469 7.81 -18.31 6.31
N SER A 470 6.62 -18.87 6.48
CA SER A 470 6.37 -20.04 7.32
C SER A 470 5.41 -20.96 6.59
N VAL A 471 5.85 -22.19 6.35
CA VAL A 471 4.96 -23.24 5.81
C VAL A 471 4.17 -23.84 6.95
N ILE A 472 2.87 -23.57 6.97
CA ILE A 472 1.96 -24.02 8.01
C ILE A 472 1.29 -25.31 7.56
N ILE A 473 1.35 -26.33 8.42
CA ILE A 473 0.62 -27.59 8.27
C ILE A 473 -0.34 -27.72 9.46
N PRO A 474 -1.63 -28.01 9.25
CA PRO A 474 -2.57 -28.28 10.32
C PRO A 474 -2.04 -29.33 11.31
N PRO A 475 -2.21 -29.11 12.63
CA PRO A 475 -1.87 -30.09 13.66
C PRO A 475 -2.41 -31.49 13.35
N ALA A 476 -1.65 -32.53 13.72
CA ALA A 476 -1.97 -33.91 13.39
C ALA A 476 -3.36 -34.36 13.91
N ASN A 477 -3.82 -33.84 15.05
CA ASN A 477 -5.15 -34.11 15.58
C ASN A 477 -6.26 -33.53 14.68
N LEU A 478 -6.10 -32.30 14.17
CA LEU A 478 -7.07 -31.72 13.24
C LEU A 478 -7.13 -32.48 11.91
N LEU A 479 -5.99 -32.99 11.44
CA LEU A 479 -5.97 -33.86 10.27
C LEU A 479 -6.68 -35.19 10.55
N ALA A 480 -6.43 -35.81 11.70
CA ALA A 480 -7.08 -37.07 12.09
C ALA A 480 -8.60 -36.92 12.25
N ASP A 481 -9.10 -35.74 12.63
CA ASP A 481 -10.53 -35.48 12.75
C ASP A 481 -11.21 -35.32 11.37
N LYS A 482 -10.49 -34.80 10.37
CA LYS A 482 -11.04 -34.45 9.04
C LYS A 482 -10.72 -35.45 7.94
N TRP A 483 -9.75 -36.33 8.15
CA TRP A 483 -9.24 -37.25 7.13
C TRP A 483 -9.15 -38.68 7.64
N ASP A 484 -9.47 -39.63 6.78
CA ASP A 484 -9.34 -41.05 7.08
C ASP A 484 -7.86 -41.43 7.22
N GLU A 485 -7.53 -42.23 8.24
CA GLU A 485 -6.15 -42.62 8.53
C GLU A 485 -5.47 -43.40 7.38
N ARG A 486 -6.25 -44.03 6.50
CA ARG A 486 -5.77 -44.82 5.37
C ARG A 486 -5.17 -43.97 4.25
N TRP A 487 -5.41 -42.66 4.23
CA TRP A 487 -4.82 -41.75 3.24
C TRP A 487 -3.29 -41.78 3.22
N LEU A 488 -2.64 -41.94 4.39
CA LEU A 488 -1.18 -41.96 4.48
C LEU A 488 -0.56 -43.11 3.67
N ASP A 489 -1.14 -44.31 3.73
CA ASP A 489 -0.66 -45.47 2.96
C ASP A 489 -0.69 -45.19 1.46
N VAL A 490 -1.77 -44.56 1.00
CA VAL A 490 -1.98 -44.22 -0.41
C VAL A 490 -1.05 -43.11 -0.86
N PHE A 491 -0.78 -42.10 -0.02
CA PHE A 491 0.22 -41.07 -0.32
C PHE A 491 1.64 -41.63 -0.41
N VAL A 492 1.98 -42.61 0.43
CA VAL A 492 3.27 -43.33 0.37
C VAL A 492 3.37 -44.15 -0.92
N GLU A 493 2.33 -44.92 -1.27
CA GLU A 493 2.28 -45.65 -2.54
C GLU A 493 2.40 -44.70 -3.74
N ALA A 494 1.73 -43.55 -3.67
CA ALA A 494 1.72 -42.54 -4.72
C ALA A 494 3.03 -41.73 -4.83
N GLN A 495 3.95 -41.87 -3.86
CA GLN A 495 5.17 -41.05 -3.72
C GLN A 495 4.88 -39.54 -3.57
N ALA A 496 3.73 -39.19 -2.97
CA ALA A 496 3.27 -37.82 -2.77
C ALA A 496 3.97 -37.18 -1.56
N PHE A 497 5.24 -36.81 -1.73
CA PHE A 497 6.14 -36.37 -0.65
C PHE A 497 5.55 -35.32 0.30
N ASP A 498 5.01 -34.21 -0.22
CA ASP A 498 4.43 -33.15 0.62
C ASP A 498 3.24 -33.65 1.44
N LEU A 499 2.38 -34.50 0.86
CA LEU A 499 1.26 -35.07 1.59
C LEU A 499 1.73 -36.09 2.64
N VAL A 500 2.79 -36.87 2.36
CA VAL A 500 3.41 -37.75 3.35
C VAL A 500 3.98 -36.94 4.52
N CYS A 501 4.60 -35.78 4.26
CA CYS A 501 5.06 -34.90 5.34
C CYS A 501 3.91 -34.40 6.21
N ALA A 502 2.79 -34.01 5.60
CA ALA A 502 1.65 -33.50 6.33
C ALA A 502 0.91 -34.59 7.13
N PHE A 503 0.67 -35.75 6.53
CA PHE A 503 -0.10 -36.84 7.13
C PHE A 503 0.72 -37.83 7.96
N ALA A 504 2.03 -37.63 8.04
CA ALA A 504 2.94 -38.41 8.87
C ALA A 504 2.41 -38.59 10.29
N ARG A 505 2.60 -39.80 10.83
CA ARG A 505 2.25 -40.14 12.21
C ARG A 505 3.26 -41.14 12.80
N PRO A 506 3.41 -41.18 14.14
CA PRO A 506 4.37 -42.07 14.78
C PRO A 506 4.15 -43.54 14.43
N GLY A 507 5.23 -44.28 14.19
CA GLY A 507 5.21 -45.72 13.94
C GLY A 507 4.85 -46.14 12.51
N HIS A 508 4.60 -45.21 11.58
CA HIS A 508 4.28 -45.52 10.19
C HIS A 508 5.54 -45.75 9.33
N LYS A 509 6.04 -46.99 9.31
CA LYS A 509 7.32 -47.38 8.65
C LYS A 509 7.45 -46.93 7.19
N GLY A 510 6.37 -46.98 6.40
CA GLY A 510 6.40 -46.58 4.99
C GLY A 510 6.62 -45.08 4.80
N ALA A 511 6.09 -44.26 5.72
CA ALA A 511 6.27 -42.82 5.69
C ALA A 511 7.68 -42.45 6.14
N GLU A 512 8.13 -43.06 7.25
CA GLU A 512 9.51 -42.92 7.75
C GLU A 512 10.55 -43.20 6.65
N HIS A 513 10.44 -44.35 6.01
CA HIS A 513 11.35 -44.77 4.96
C HIS A 513 11.34 -43.80 3.76
N LEU A 514 10.16 -43.32 3.34
CA LEU A 514 10.05 -42.38 2.22
C LEU A 514 10.70 -41.03 2.56
N LEU A 515 10.41 -40.47 3.74
CA LEU A 515 10.96 -39.20 4.19
C LEU A 515 12.48 -39.26 4.34
N LEU A 516 13.00 -40.31 4.99
CA LEU A 516 14.44 -40.52 5.11
C LEU A 516 15.10 -40.73 3.75
N SER A 517 14.51 -41.50 2.84
CA SER A 517 15.05 -41.67 1.48
C SER A 517 15.11 -40.34 0.71
N ARG A 518 14.08 -39.50 0.83
CA ARG A 518 14.06 -38.16 0.23
C ARG A 518 15.06 -37.19 0.87
N ALA A 519 15.35 -37.34 2.17
CA ALA A 519 16.41 -36.59 2.83
C ALA A 519 17.79 -36.84 2.22
N HIS A 520 18.07 -38.09 1.80
CA HIS A 520 19.33 -38.48 1.17
C HIS A 520 19.43 -38.05 -0.30
N MET A 521 18.29 -37.90 -0.99
CA MET A 521 18.22 -37.44 -2.37
C MET A 521 17.31 -36.21 -2.50
N PRO A 522 17.74 -35.06 -1.95
CA PRO A 522 16.91 -33.86 -1.94
C PRO A 522 16.73 -33.29 -3.36
N PRO A 523 15.55 -32.76 -3.69
CA PRO A 523 15.34 -32.07 -4.95
C PRO A 523 16.14 -30.76 -4.97
N LYS A 524 16.68 -30.41 -6.13
CA LYS A 524 17.44 -29.16 -6.29
C LYS A 524 16.50 -27.97 -6.32
N ARG A 525 16.77 -26.96 -5.47
CA ARG A 525 16.15 -25.62 -5.52
C ARG A 525 14.64 -25.59 -5.28
N VAL A 526 14.13 -26.39 -4.35
CA VAL A 526 12.74 -26.29 -3.87
C VAL A 526 12.74 -25.50 -2.56
N THR A 527 12.09 -24.33 -2.54
CA THR A 527 12.19 -23.31 -1.49
C THR A 527 11.56 -23.70 -0.15
N ASP A 528 10.76 -24.76 -0.09
CA ASP A 528 10.12 -25.25 1.14
C ASP A 528 10.38 -26.73 1.44
N PHE A 529 11.27 -27.38 0.68
CA PHE A 529 11.52 -28.80 0.84
C PHE A 529 12.02 -29.14 2.26
N ALA A 530 12.99 -28.38 2.77
CA ALA A 530 13.58 -28.64 4.08
C ALA A 530 12.58 -28.43 5.23
N SER A 531 11.74 -27.39 5.16
CA SER A 531 10.75 -27.12 6.22
C SER A 531 9.62 -28.15 6.21
N LYS A 532 9.14 -28.56 5.04
CA LYS A 532 8.17 -29.67 4.92
C LYS A 532 8.75 -31.00 5.40
N LEU A 533 9.97 -31.33 4.96
CA LEU A 533 10.66 -32.56 5.37
C LEU A 533 10.81 -32.64 6.89
N LEU A 534 11.32 -31.57 7.51
CA LEU A 534 11.56 -31.52 8.95
C LEU A 534 10.27 -31.71 9.74
N GLN A 535 9.18 -31.03 9.34
CA GLN A 535 7.87 -31.22 9.94
C GLN A 535 7.38 -32.67 9.81
N GLY A 536 7.58 -33.29 8.65
CA GLY A 536 7.26 -34.70 8.41
C GLY A 536 8.06 -35.66 9.31
N LEU A 537 9.38 -35.48 9.41
CA LEU A 537 10.25 -36.31 10.23
C LEU A 537 9.86 -36.24 11.71
N ILE A 538 9.60 -35.03 12.21
CA ILE A 538 9.11 -34.81 13.59
C ILE A 538 7.77 -35.54 13.80
N ARG A 539 6.84 -35.47 12.84
CA ARG A 539 5.54 -36.14 12.93
C ARG A 539 5.63 -37.67 12.93
N VAL A 540 6.60 -38.26 12.22
CA VAL A 540 6.85 -39.72 12.25
C VAL A 540 7.55 -40.15 13.56
N GLY A 541 8.06 -39.20 14.34
CA GLY A 541 8.76 -39.48 15.59
C GLY A 541 10.23 -39.83 15.41
N VAL A 542 10.86 -39.32 14.35
CA VAL A 542 12.32 -39.37 14.18
C VAL A 542 12.97 -38.59 15.33
N GLN A 543 14.05 -39.12 15.89
CA GLN A 543 14.74 -38.50 17.02
C GLN A 543 15.27 -37.11 16.65
N GLU A 544 15.31 -36.21 17.63
CA GLU A 544 15.70 -34.82 17.42
C GLU A 544 17.14 -34.71 16.89
N GLU A 545 18.06 -35.54 17.40
CA GLU A 545 19.45 -35.65 16.94
C GLU A 545 19.53 -36.00 15.45
N GLN A 546 18.75 -37.00 15.01
CA GLN A 546 18.72 -37.41 13.61
C GLN A 546 18.09 -36.35 12.70
N CYS A 547 17.08 -35.63 13.18
CA CYS A 547 16.49 -34.50 12.46
C CYS A 547 17.50 -33.35 12.29
N ALA A 548 18.28 -33.07 13.33
CA ALA A 548 19.36 -32.08 13.31
C ALA A 548 20.44 -32.46 12.27
N GLU A 549 20.93 -33.70 12.29
CA GLU A 549 21.90 -34.20 11.30
C GLU A 549 21.41 -34.05 9.86
N ILE A 550 20.15 -34.42 9.61
CA ILE A 550 19.53 -34.28 8.28
C ILE A 550 19.49 -32.81 7.85
N LEU A 551 19.05 -31.91 8.74
CA LEU A 551 18.97 -30.48 8.42
C LEU A 551 20.35 -29.89 8.11
N ILE A 552 21.38 -30.24 8.89
CA ILE A 552 22.75 -29.81 8.65
C ILE A 552 23.27 -30.34 7.30
N GLY A 553 23.01 -31.60 6.96
CA GLY A 553 23.36 -32.15 5.65
C GLY A 553 22.67 -31.43 4.47
N LEU A 554 21.42 -31.00 4.64
CA LEU A 554 20.71 -30.20 3.63
C LEU A 554 21.32 -28.80 3.46
N LEU A 555 21.77 -28.19 4.56
CA LEU A 555 22.47 -26.90 4.55
C LEU A 555 23.83 -27.00 3.84
N GLU A 556 24.63 -28.01 4.18
CA GLU A 556 25.93 -28.25 3.55
C GLU A 556 25.83 -28.51 2.04
N SER A 557 24.76 -29.18 1.60
CA SER A 557 24.49 -29.49 0.20
C SER A 557 23.84 -28.33 -0.59
N LYS A 558 23.59 -27.17 0.04
CA LYS A 558 22.88 -26.01 -0.54
C LYS A 558 21.46 -26.33 -1.03
N ASN A 559 20.81 -27.35 -0.45
CA ASN A 559 19.43 -27.72 -0.75
C ASN A 559 18.46 -27.29 0.38
N CYS A 560 18.87 -26.31 1.18
CA CYS A 560 18.06 -25.73 2.24
C CYS A 560 17.91 -24.23 2.00
N ASP A 561 16.67 -23.78 1.85
CA ASP A 561 16.32 -22.37 1.86
C ASP A 561 16.06 -21.94 3.31
N LEU A 562 16.86 -21.01 3.83
CA LEU A 562 16.78 -20.54 5.21
C LEU A 562 15.71 -19.44 5.42
N PHE A 563 15.00 -19.01 4.37
CA PHE A 563 13.94 -18.01 4.45
C PHE A 563 12.60 -18.60 4.95
N ASP A 564 12.69 -19.54 5.89
CA ASP A 564 11.56 -20.13 6.60
C ASP A 564 11.78 -20.00 8.11
N LYS A 565 10.83 -19.34 8.79
CA LYS A 565 10.88 -19.10 10.24
C LYS A 565 10.97 -20.39 11.03
N LEU A 566 10.27 -21.45 10.61
CA LEU A 566 10.27 -22.73 11.32
C LEU A 566 11.68 -23.33 11.35
N LEU A 567 12.41 -23.24 10.24
CA LEU A 567 13.79 -23.70 10.17
C LEU A 567 14.70 -22.86 11.07
N VAL A 568 14.57 -21.54 11.04
CA VAL A 568 15.37 -20.64 11.90
C VAL A 568 15.11 -20.93 13.38
N ASP A 569 13.84 -21.06 13.78
CA ASP A 569 13.45 -21.33 15.17
C ASP A 569 13.87 -22.75 15.62
N TYR A 570 13.88 -23.72 14.72
CA TYR A 570 14.44 -25.05 14.99
C TYR A 570 15.96 -25.00 15.15
N MET A 571 16.67 -24.29 14.27
CA MET A 571 18.12 -24.20 14.30
C MET A 571 18.66 -23.53 15.57
N LYS A 572 17.91 -22.59 16.15
CA LYS A 572 18.24 -21.98 17.45
C LYS A 572 18.20 -22.96 18.63
N LYS A 573 17.58 -24.13 18.46
CA LYS A 573 17.48 -25.17 19.48
C LYS A 573 18.54 -26.26 19.33
N LEU A 574 19.32 -26.23 18.25
CA LEU A 574 20.37 -27.23 17.98
C LEU A 574 21.38 -27.30 19.13
N ALA A 575 21.96 -28.50 19.30
CA ALA A 575 23.03 -28.70 20.26
C ALA A 575 24.29 -27.90 19.86
N PRO A 576 25.12 -27.46 20.84
CA PRO A 576 26.35 -26.72 20.57
C PRO A 576 27.36 -27.44 19.66
N GLU A 577 27.28 -28.76 19.57
CA GLU A 577 28.15 -29.60 18.72
C GLU A 577 28.04 -29.26 17.23
N TYR A 578 26.92 -28.67 16.78
CA TYR A 578 26.71 -28.29 15.39
C TYR A 578 27.29 -26.90 15.03
N LEU A 579 27.87 -26.17 15.99
CA LEU A 579 28.36 -24.80 15.79
C LEU A 579 29.42 -24.70 14.68
N ASP A 580 30.41 -25.59 14.70
CA ASP A 580 31.50 -25.60 13.72
C ASP A 580 30.98 -25.85 12.30
N GLN A 581 29.97 -26.71 12.15
CA GLN A 581 29.33 -26.97 10.87
C GLN A 581 28.55 -25.75 10.36
N LEU A 582 27.81 -25.06 11.23
CA LEU A 582 27.10 -23.84 10.87
C LEU A 582 28.04 -22.71 10.42
N ILE A 583 29.17 -22.54 11.12
CA ILE A 583 30.23 -21.58 10.74
C ILE A 583 30.82 -21.96 9.37
N ALA A 584 31.07 -23.26 9.14
CA ALA A 584 31.55 -23.74 7.85
C ALA A 584 30.55 -23.50 6.71
N VAL A 585 29.24 -23.68 6.95
CA VAL A 585 28.18 -23.38 5.98
C VAL A 585 28.12 -21.88 5.69
N GLN A 586 28.15 -21.03 6.72
CA GLN A 586 28.12 -19.58 6.59
C GLN A 586 29.29 -19.06 5.75
N SER A 587 30.52 -19.52 6.02
CA SER A 587 31.71 -19.09 5.26
C SER A 587 31.66 -19.43 3.76
N LYS A 588 30.84 -20.42 3.37
CA LYS A 588 30.66 -20.88 1.99
C LYS A 588 29.42 -20.27 1.31
N SER A 589 28.61 -19.51 2.05
CA SER A 589 27.39 -18.88 1.53
C SER A 589 27.70 -17.54 0.87
N SER A 590 27.24 -17.39 -0.37
CA SER A 590 27.41 -16.17 -1.16
C SER A 590 26.25 -15.18 -1.04
N MET A 591 25.15 -15.56 -0.35
CA MET A 591 23.97 -14.71 -0.19
C MET A 591 24.05 -13.93 1.12
N TYR A 592 24.04 -12.61 1.03
CA TYR A 592 24.15 -11.69 2.16
C TYR A 592 23.10 -11.96 3.25
N SER A 593 21.83 -12.08 2.85
CA SER A 593 20.70 -12.28 3.76
C SER A 593 20.71 -13.67 4.42
N THR A 594 21.13 -14.71 3.72
CA THR A 594 21.40 -16.04 4.30
C THR A 594 22.54 -15.97 5.33
N ASN A 595 23.60 -15.21 5.04
CA ASN A 595 24.70 -15.00 5.97
C ASN A 595 24.28 -14.27 7.26
N LEU A 596 23.37 -13.30 7.16
CA LEU A 596 22.81 -12.62 8.32
C LEU A 596 22.00 -13.57 9.21
N LEU A 597 21.15 -14.40 8.61
CA LEU A 597 20.36 -15.40 9.35
C LEU A 597 21.25 -16.43 10.04
N LEU A 598 22.26 -16.95 9.34
CA LEU A 598 23.23 -17.87 9.94
C LEU A 598 24.03 -17.19 11.07
N GLN A 599 24.44 -15.93 10.88
CA GLN A 599 25.14 -15.18 11.94
C GLN A 599 24.26 -15.06 13.19
N HIS A 600 22.99 -14.72 13.01
CA HIS A 600 22.02 -14.60 14.10
C HIS A 600 21.86 -15.92 14.87
N ILE A 601 21.71 -17.03 14.15
CA ILE A 601 21.59 -18.36 14.74
C ILE A 601 22.87 -18.75 15.49
N ILE A 602 24.05 -18.53 14.89
CA ILE A 602 25.34 -18.84 15.50
C ILE A 602 25.53 -18.03 16.79
N ASN A 603 25.30 -16.71 16.75
CA ASN A 603 25.38 -15.84 17.94
C ASN A 603 24.46 -16.34 19.07
N HIS A 604 23.23 -16.75 18.73
CA HIS A 604 22.28 -17.28 19.69
C HIS A 604 22.78 -18.58 20.35
N LEU A 605 23.31 -19.52 19.56
CA LEU A 605 23.83 -20.79 20.06
C LEU A 605 25.10 -20.60 20.90
N GLU A 606 26.00 -19.68 20.53
CA GLU A 606 27.18 -19.36 21.33
C GLU A 606 26.83 -18.77 22.70
N MET A 607 25.83 -17.88 22.75
CA MET A 607 25.36 -17.32 24.01
C MET A 607 24.75 -18.41 24.90
N LYS A 608 23.87 -19.24 24.34
CA LYS A 608 23.26 -20.38 25.06
C LYS A 608 24.31 -21.34 25.60
N HIS A 609 25.33 -21.69 24.81
CA HIS A 609 26.40 -22.59 25.24
C HIS A 609 27.26 -21.98 26.36
N LYS A 610 27.53 -20.66 26.32
CA LYS A 610 28.23 -19.95 27.40
C LYS A 610 27.43 -19.96 28.70
N GLU A 611 26.11 -19.77 28.63
CA GLU A 611 25.22 -19.84 29.79
C GLU A 611 25.19 -21.25 30.40
N GLU A 612 25.10 -22.29 29.58
CA GLU A 612 25.10 -23.69 30.03
C GLU A 612 26.44 -24.17 30.62
N THR A 613 27.56 -23.55 30.22
CA THR A 613 28.91 -23.88 30.75
C THR A 613 29.34 -23.02 31.94
N THR A 614 28.62 -21.92 32.23
CA THR A 614 28.87 -21.05 33.39
C THR A 614 27.88 -21.25 34.54
N ALA A 615 26.76 -21.95 34.31
CA ALA A 615 25.86 -22.50 35.32
C ALA A 615 26.39 -23.85 35.84
#